data_AF-A0A519E811-F1
#
_entry.id   AF-A0A519E811-F1
#
_cell.length_a   1.000
_cell.length_b   1.000
_cell.length_c   1.000
_cell.angle_alpha   90.00
_cell.angle_beta   90.00
_cell.angle_gamma   90.00
#
_symmetry.space_group_name_H-M   'P 1'
#
loop_
_entity.id
_entity.type
_entity.pdbx_description
1 polymer ?
#
loop_
_entity_poly.entity_id
_entity_poly.type
_entity_poly.pdbx_seq_one_letter_code
_entity_poly.pdbx_strand_id
1 'polypeptide(L)' 'MAISKDDILNAVSEMSVMDLNELVKAFEEKFGVSAA' A
#
# COMPACT_ATOMS: atom_id res chain seq x y z
N MET A 1 1.84 15.19 -14.61
CA MET A 1 2.99 14.37 -14.19
C MET A 1 2.42 13.07 -13.67
N ALA A 2 2.88 11.92 -14.17
CA ALA A 2 2.45 10.63 -13.64
C ALA A 2 3.19 10.39 -12.32
N ILE A 3 2.47 10.00 -11.27
CA ILE A 3 3.09 9.51 -10.05
C ILE A 3 3.92 8.28 -10.42
N SER A 4 5.22 8.31 -10.14
CA SER A 4 6.08 7.17 -10.38
C SER A 4 5.87 6.10 -9.30
N LYS A 5 6.23 4.86 -9.60
CA LYS A 5 6.15 3.78 -8.60
C LYS A 5 7.06 4.07 -7.39
N ASP A 6 8.17 4.76 -7.61
CA ASP A 6 9.12 5.14 -6.57
C ASP A 6 8.54 6.19 -5.62
N ASP A 7 7.74 7.14 -6.14
CA ASP A 7 7.02 8.12 -5.31
C ASP A 7 5.99 7.44 -4.38
N ILE A 8 5.33 6.40 -4.89
CA ILE A 8 4.39 5.58 -4.09
C ILE A 8 5.17 4.83 -3.01
N LEU A 9 6.29 4.21 -3.36
CA LEU A 9 7.15 3.48 -2.41
C LEU A 9 7.66 4.39 -1.30
N ASN A 10 8.09 5.61 -1.62
CA ASN A 10 8.54 6.58 -0.63
C ASN A 10 7.39 7.00 0.30
N ALA A 11 6.22 7.33 -0.25
CA ALA A 11 5.06 7.70 0.57
C ALA A 11 4.63 6.57 1.51
N VAL A 12 4.66 5.32 1.03
CA VAL A 12 4.32 4.14 1.83
C VAL A 12 5.41 3.84 2.87
N SER A 13 6.67 4.15 2.60
CA SER A 13 7.78 3.97 3.54
C SER A 13 7.79 4.96 4.71
N GLU A 14 7.14 6.13 4.53
CA GLU A 14 6.94 7.12 5.60
C GLU A 14 5.75 6.79 6.51
N MET A 15 4.89 5.84 6.11
CA MET A 15 3.74 5.41 6.91
C MET A 15 4.18 4.48 8.05
N SER A 16 3.40 4.48 9.13
CA SER A 16 3.62 3.51 10.19
C SER A 16 3.27 2.09 9.71
N VAL A 17 3.93 1.08 10.28
CA VAL A 17 3.64 -0.34 9.97
C VAL A 17 2.15 -0.68 10.19
N MET A 18 1.49 0.01 11.11
CA MET A 18 0.06 -0.17 11.37
C MET A 18 -0.80 0.34 10.22
N ASP A 19 -0.53 1.55 9.72
CA ASP A 19 -1.25 2.15 8.59
C ASP A 19 -1.01 1.38 7.28
N LEU A 20 0.21 0.87 7.12
CA LEU A 20 0.61 0.01 6.00
C LEU A 20 -0.19 -1.30 5.99
N ASN A 21 -0.40 -1.90 7.16
CA ASN A 21 -1.19 -3.13 7.32
C ASN A 21 -2.68 -2.90 7.00
N GLU A 22 -3.24 -1.76 7.43
CA GLU A 22 -4.61 -1.38 7.08
C GLU A 22 -4.77 -1.15 5.58
N LEU A 23 -3.80 -0.48 4.96
CA LEU A 23 -3.78 -0.27 3.51
C LEU A 23 -3.74 -1.60 2.76
N VAL A 24 -2.86 -2.52 3.15
CA VAL A 24 -2.77 -3.86 2.55
C VAL A 24 -4.10 -4.60 2.65
N LYS A 25 -4.74 -4.64 3.82
CA LYS A 25 -6.07 -5.27 3.99
C LYS A 25 -7.13 -4.65 3.07
N ALA A 26 -7.15 -3.33 2.93
CA ALA A 26 -8.06 -2.66 2.01
C ALA A 26 -7.79 -3.04 0.54
N PHE A 27 -6.53 -3.26 0.16
CA PHE A 27 -6.16 -3.80 -1.15
C PHE A 27 -6.60 -5.27 -1.30
N GLU A 28 -6.42 -6.11 -0.28
CA GLU A 28 -6.84 -7.52 -0.30
C GLU A 28 -8.34 -7.66 -0.54
N GLU A 29 -9.17 -6.89 0.17
CA GLU A 29 -10.63 -6.88 -0.01
C GLU A 29 -11.04 -6.31 -1.37
N LYS A 30 -10.42 -5.21 -1.81
CA LYS A 30 -10.79 -4.53 -3.06
C LYS A 30 -10.42 -5.33 -4.29
N PHE A 31 -9.32 -6.07 -4.24
CA PHE A 31 -8.80 -6.82 -5.38
C PHE A 31 -8.98 -8.34 -5.26
N GLY A 32 -9.54 -8.83 -4.14
CA GLY A 32 -9.75 -10.26 -3.90
C GLY A 32 -8.44 -11.04 -3.83
N VAL A 33 -7.35 -10.41 -3.40
CA VAL A 33 -6.02 -11.00 -3.30
C VAL A 33 -5.75 -11.33 -1.83
N SER A 34 -5.44 -12.57 -1.49
CA SER A 34 -4.92 -12.89 -0.16
C SER A 34 -3.40 -12.79 -0.19
N ALA A 35 -2.79 -11.98 0.67
CA ALA A 35 -1.34 -12.06 0.88
C ALA A 35 -1.02 -13.41 1.54
N ALA A 36 -0.44 -14.32 0.75
CA ALA A 36 0.21 -15.53 1.22
C ALA A 36 1.72 -15.33 1.27
#